data_AF-A0A2G1MHX2-F1
#
_entry.id   AF-A0A2G1MHX2-F1
#
_cell.length_a   1.000
_cell.length_b   1.000
_cell.length_c   1.000
_cell.angle_alpha   90.00
_cell.angle_beta   90.00
_cell.angle_gamma   90.00
#
_symmetry.space_group_name_H-M   'P 1'
#
loop_
_entity.id
_entity.type
_entity.pdbx_description
1 polymer ?
#
loop_
_entity_poly.entity_id
_entity_poly.type
_entity_poly.pdbx_seq_one_letter_code
_entity_poly.pdbx_strand_id
1 'polypeptide(L)'
;MNWDAFITCAVTGSGQSHLKSDKVPVTPKEIAAACVEAAGAGAAIAHVHVRDPETGAPSRDPALYREVVARVRDSGTDVILNLTAGMGGDIVLGSAEAPLPLDEAGTDLIGATERLVHVEELLPEICTLDCGTMNFAEADYVMTNTPGTLRAMARRIQAAGVKPEIEVFDLGHLWLAKTLVNEGLIDDPVLVQLCMGIPFGAPNDLNSLTALTNNMPEGWVYSMFSIGRMQLPFAAQAVLAGGNVRVGLEDNIWLERGVPASNGDLVERAATMLSAMNVNLMTPAQVREKLKLKKRW
;
A
#
# COMPACT_ATOMS: atom_id res chain seq x y z
N MET A 1 6.84 17.29 -13.01
CA MET A 1 7.77 16.16 -13.00
C MET A 1 8.58 16.18 -11.71
N ASN A 2 8.70 15.04 -11.03
CA ASN A 2 9.53 14.82 -9.86
C ASN A 2 10.87 14.20 -10.29
N TRP A 3 11.97 14.91 -10.00
CA TRP A 3 13.32 14.46 -10.37
C TRP A 3 13.98 13.64 -9.27
N ASP A 4 13.46 13.68 -8.04
CA ASP A 4 13.95 12.91 -6.90
C ASP A 4 12.79 12.07 -6.36
N ALA A 5 12.64 10.87 -6.91
CA ALA A 5 11.52 9.97 -6.61
C ALA A 5 11.97 8.76 -5.82
N PHE A 6 11.08 8.19 -5.01
CA PHE A 6 11.29 6.88 -4.40
C PHE A 6 10.39 5.81 -5.02
N ILE A 7 10.80 4.56 -4.82
CA ILE A 7 10.03 3.37 -5.19
C ILE A 7 9.58 2.66 -3.91
N THR A 8 8.28 2.42 -3.79
CA THR A 8 7.68 1.46 -2.87
C THR A 8 7.47 0.13 -3.58
N CYS A 9 7.83 -0.98 -2.94
CA CYS A 9 7.53 -2.32 -3.43
C CYS A 9 6.48 -2.99 -2.54
N ALA A 10 5.30 -3.26 -3.09
CA ALA A 10 4.20 -3.98 -2.43
C ALA A 10 4.34 -5.48 -2.68
N VAL A 11 4.88 -6.20 -1.68
CA VAL A 11 5.56 -7.48 -1.93
C VAL A 11 4.62 -8.67 -2.11
N THR A 12 3.38 -8.59 -1.62
CA THR A 12 2.45 -9.75 -1.64
C THR A 12 0.96 -9.42 -1.70
N GLY A 13 0.50 -8.42 -0.95
CA GLY A 13 -0.93 -8.08 -0.82
C GLY A 13 -1.80 -9.09 -0.09
N SER A 14 -3.11 -8.84 -0.13
CA SER A 14 -4.17 -9.71 0.38
C SER A 14 -4.94 -10.45 -0.71
N GLY A 15 -4.78 -10.06 -1.98
CA GLY A 15 -5.52 -10.63 -3.11
C GLY A 15 -5.17 -12.08 -3.46
N GLN A 16 -5.90 -12.64 -4.42
CA GLN A 16 -5.76 -14.04 -4.88
C GLN A 16 -4.59 -14.28 -5.85
N SER A 17 -3.68 -13.31 -6.02
CA SER A 17 -2.55 -13.40 -6.96
C SER A 17 -1.64 -14.62 -6.71
N HIS A 18 -1.52 -15.06 -5.46
CA HIS A 18 -0.75 -16.25 -5.08
C HIS A 18 -1.29 -17.56 -5.68
N LEU A 19 -2.58 -17.61 -6.02
CA LEU A 19 -3.17 -18.76 -6.73
C LEU A 19 -2.78 -18.81 -8.21
N LYS A 20 -2.28 -17.70 -8.76
CA LYS A 20 -1.94 -17.53 -10.17
C LYS A 20 -0.44 -17.55 -10.45
N SER A 21 0.39 -17.40 -9.41
CA SER A 21 1.85 -17.44 -9.51
C SER A 21 2.48 -17.91 -8.20
N ASP A 22 3.40 -18.86 -8.32
CA ASP A 22 4.26 -19.37 -7.25
C ASP A 22 5.34 -18.37 -6.78
N LYS A 23 5.45 -17.22 -7.46
CA LYS A 23 6.39 -16.14 -7.10
C LYS A 23 5.84 -15.21 -6.03
N VAL A 24 4.53 -15.20 -5.80
CA VAL A 24 3.92 -14.36 -4.76
C VAL A 24 4.28 -14.97 -3.40
N PRO A 25 5.00 -14.24 -2.53
CA PRO A 25 5.51 -14.79 -1.28
C PRO A 25 4.36 -14.98 -0.28
N VAL A 26 4.33 -16.14 0.39
CA VAL A 26 3.24 -16.52 1.31
C VAL A 26 3.72 -16.54 2.75
N THR A 27 4.80 -17.26 3.03
CA THR A 27 5.30 -17.41 4.39
C THR A 27 6.02 -16.15 4.87
N PRO A 28 6.10 -15.87 6.19
CA PRO A 28 6.87 -14.74 6.70
C PRO A 28 8.34 -14.71 6.23
N LYS A 29 8.95 -15.89 6.04
CA LYS A 29 10.30 -16.02 5.50
C LYS A 29 10.39 -15.55 4.05
N GLU A 30 9.46 -15.94 3.20
CA GLU A 30 9.40 -15.52 1.80
C GLU A 30 9.09 -14.04 1.68
N ILE A 31 8.15 -13.52 2.48
CA ILE A 31 7.77 -12.11 2.48
C ILE A 31 8.96 -11.25 2.90
N ALA A 32 9.69 -11.64 3.95
CA ALA A 32 10.90 -10.93 4.37
C ALA A 32 12.00 -10.98 3.30
N ALA A 33 12.21 -12.13 2.66
CA ALA A 33 13.16 -12.26 1.55
C ALA A 33 12.79 -11.36 0.37
N ALA A 34 11.50 -11.25 0.03
CA ALA A 34 11.01 -10.36 -1.01
C ALA A 34 11.21 -8.87 -0.68
N CYS A 35 11.08 -8.48 0.59
CA CYS A 35 11.41 -7.11 1.03
C CYS A 35 12.89 -6.80 0.81
N VAL A 36 13.78 -7.74 1.17
CA VAL A 36 15.23 -7.60 1.00
C VAL A 36 15.62 -7.57 -0.48
N GLU A 37 15.02 -8.44 -1.29
CA GLU A 37 15.19 -8.49 -2.73
C GLU A 37 14.79 -7.16 -3.38
N ALA A 38 13.60 -6.65 -3.04
CA ALA A 38 13.10 -5.37 -3.55
C ALA A 38 14.01 -4.19 -3.16
N ALA A 39 14.49 -4.16 -1.90
CA ALA A 39 15.42 -3.14 -1.45
C ALA A 39 16.75 -3.20 -2.19
N GLY A 40 17.29 -4.40 -2.43
CA GLY A 40 18.50 -4.62 -3.22
C GLY A 40 18.37 -4.17 -4.67
N ALA A 41 17.15 -4.21 -5.24
CA ALA A 41 16.84 -3.72 -6.57
C ALA A 41 16.58 -2.19 -6.65
N GLY A 42 16.51 -1.49 -5.50
CA GLY A 42 16.37 -0.04 -5.44
C GLY A 42 15.06 0.47 -4.83
N ALA A 43 14.22 -0.39 -4.23
CA ALA A 43 13.06 0.06 -3.48
C ALA A 43 13.50 0.70 -2.15
N ALA A 44 12.99 1.90 -1.86
CA ALA A 44 13.25 2.57 -0.58
C ALA A 44 12.28 2.10 0.52
N ILE A 45 11.08 1.69 0.11
CA ILE A 45 9.99 1.26 1.00
C ILE A 45 9.53 -0.13 0.57
N ALA A 46 9.32 -1.03 1.53
CA ALA A 46 8.60 -2.29 1.33
C ALA A 46 7.23 -2.19 2.00
N HIS A 47 6.16 -2.31 1.21
CA HIS A 47 4.78 -2.42 1.70
C HIS A 47 4.43 -3.90 1.92
N VAL A 48 3.92 -4.21 3.11
CA VAL A 48 3.85 -5.57 3.62
C VAL A 48 2.44 -5.90 4.11
N HIS A 49 1.91 -6.98 3.55
CA HIS A 49 0.84 -7.80 4.11
C HIS A 49 1.44 -9.11 4.65
N VAL A 50 0.67 -9.83 5.46
CA VAL A 50 0.96 -11.23 5.81
C VAL A 50 -0.16 -12.15 5.35
N ARG A 51 0.18 -13.42 5.19
CA ARG A 51 -0.73 -14.46 4.73
C ARG A 51 -0.65 -15.65 5.66
N ASP A 52 -1.73 -16.40 5.74
CA ASP A 52 -1.74 -17.71 6.36
C ASP A 52 -0.66 -18.59 5.68
N PRO A 53 0.35 -19.10 6.43
CA PRO A 53 1.48 -19.80 5.83
C PRO A 53 1.15 -21.14 5.16
N GLU A 54 -0.01 -21.74 5.47
CA GLU A 54 -0.42 -23.02 4.92
C GLU A 54 -1.27 -22.84 3.67
N THR A 55 -2.16 -21.85 3.68
CA THR A 55 -3.20 -21.67 2.66
C THR A 55 -2.93 -20.52 1.70
N GLY A 56 -2.11 -19.54 2.08
CA GLY A 56 -1.92 -18.29 1.33
C GLY A 56 -3.06 -17.27 1.47
N ALA A 57 -4.09 -17.59 2.25
CA ALA A 57 -5.19 -16.69 2.55
C ALA A 57 -4.68 -15.40 3.24
N PRO A 58 -5.33 -14.24 3.03
CA PRO A 58 -4.94 -13.02 3.74
C PRO A 58 -5.06 -13.21 5.25
N SER A 59 -4.08 -12.69 6.01
CA SER A 59 -4.07 -12.77 7.46
C SER A 59 -3.68 -11.43 8.08
N ARG A 60 -4.26 -11.14 9.26
CA ARG A 60 -3.88 -10.00 10.09
C ARG A 60 -3.29 -10.41 11.44
N ASP A 61 -2.78 -11.64 11.55
CA ASP A 61 -2.15 -12.14 12.77
C ASP A 61 -0.87 -11.34 13.11
N PRO A 62 -0.83 -10.64 14.27
CA PRO A 62 0.35 -9.91 14.71
C PRO A 62 1.62 -10.77 14.84
N ALA A 63 1.49 -12.08 15.10
CA ALA A 63 2.64 -12.98 15.18
C ALA A 63 3.37 -13.12 13.84
N LEU A 64 2.63 -13.17 12.73
CA LEU A 64 3.20 -13.25 11.39
C LEU A 64 3.90 -11.94 11.02
N TYR A 65 3.31 -10.79 11.34
CA TYR A 65 3.97 -9.50 11.14
C TYR A 65 5.26 -9.40 11.95
N ARG A 66 5.24 -9.83 13.23
CA ARG A 66 6.41 -9.83 14.10
C ARG A 66 7.56 -10.65 13.49
N GLU A 67 7.25 -11.81 12.92
CA GLU A 67 8.24 -12.65 12.26
C GLU A 67 8.83 -11.96 11.01
N VAL A 68 7.99 -11.41 10.11
CA VAL A 68 8.46 -10.68 8.92
C VAL A 68 9.38 -9.53 9.33
N VAL A 69 8.91 -8.69 10.26
CA VAL A 69 9.64 -7.53 10.77
C VAL A 69 10.98 -7.95 11.38
N ALA A 70 11.01 -8.99 12.21
CA ALA A 70 12.26 -9.50 12.78
C ALA A 70 13.25 -9.97 11.70
N ARG A 71 12.77 -10.73 10.71
CA ARG A 71 13.63 -11.26 9.63
C ARG A 71 14.21 -10.14 8.75
N VAL A 72 13.46 -9.10 8.47
CA VAL A 72 13.97 -7.95 7.71
C VAL A 72 14.97 -7.13 8.55
N ARG A 73 14.78 -7.00 9.88
CA ARG A 73 15.81 -6.41 10.77
C ARG A 73 17.11 -7.21 10.69
N ASP A 74 17.00 -8.52 10.85
CA ASP A 74 18.14 -9.43 10.97
C ASP A 74 18.92 -9.57 9.66
N SER A 75 18.32 -9.21 8.51
CA SER A 75 19.04 -9.20 7.23
C SER A 75 20.10 -8.09 7.12
N GLY A 76 20.01 -7.05 7.97
CA GLY A 76 20.87 -5.87 7.91
C GLY A 76 20.60 -4.96 6.71
N THR A 77 19.52 -5.21 5.95
CA THR A 77 19.13 -4.40 4.80
C THR A 77 18.40 -3.14 5.26
N ASP A 78 18.91 -1.96 4.89
CA ASP A 78 18.17 -0.72 5.16
C ASP A 78 16.99 -0.61 4.20
N VAL A 79 15.77 -0.72 4.74
CA VAL A 79 14.52 -0.52 4.02
C VAL A 79 13.49 0.05 4.99
N ILE A 80 12.63 0.94 4.51
CA ILE A 80 11.49 1.45 5.27
C ILE A 80 10.38 0.41 5.20
N LEU A 81 9.85 -0.02 6.35
CA LEU A 81 8.64 -0.83 6.36
C LEU A 81 7.40 0.03 6.40
N ASN A 82 6.51 -0.23 5.43
CA ASN A 82 5.11 0.17 5.42
C ASN A 82 4.26 -1.07 5.71
N LEU A 83 3.64 -1.16 6.90
CA LEU A 83 2.75 -2.28 7.21
C LEU A 83 1.32 -1.89 6.88
N THR A 84 0.60 -2.76 6.16
CA THR A 84 -0.81 -2.51 5.89
C THR A 84 -1.60 -2.37 7.20
N ALA A 85 -2.57 -1.46 7.24
CA ALA A 85 -3.64 -1.47 8.24
C ALA A 85 -5.03 -1.45 7.58
N GLY A 86 -5.12 -1.84 6.31
CA GLY A 86 -6.38 -1.93 5.57
C GLY A 86 -7.27 -3.11 5.98
N MET A 87 -6.66 -4.21 6.45
CA MET A 87 -7.38 -5.43 6.83
C MET A 87 -8.33 -5.24 8.01
N GLY A 88 -9.39 -6.06 8.06
CA GLY A 88 -10.42 -5.96 9.09
C GLY A 88 -11.52 -4.95 8.76
N GLY A 89 -11.56 -4.50 7.51
CA GLY A 89 -12.55 -3.59 6.96
C GLY A 89 -13.38 -4.19 5.84
N ASP A 90 -13.54 -5.50 5.85
CA ASP A 90 -14.07 -6.24 4.73
C ASP A 90 -15.50 -6.68 5.03
N ILE A 91 -16.47 -6.12 4.29
CA ILE A 91 -17.88 -6.56 4.38
C ILE A 91 -18.24 -7.28 3.09
N VAL A 92 -18.80 -8.47 3.21
CA VAL A 92 -19.44 -9.18 2.11
C VAL A 92 -20.93 -9.29 2.42
N LEU A 93 -21.77 -8.66 1.59
CA LEU A 93 -23.21 -8.70 1.75
C LEU A 93 -23.78 -10.09 1.39
N GLY A 94 -25.00 -10.36 1.83
CA GLY A 94 -25.79 -11.48 1.30
C GLY A 94 -26.18 -11.27 -0.17
N SER A 95 -27.19 -12.00 -0.64
CA SER A 95 -27.62 -11.89 -2.04
C SER A 95 -28.29 -10.54 -2.36
N ALA A 96 -28.41 -10.20 -3.65
CA ALA A 96 -29.12 -9.01 -4.11
C ALA A 96 -30.60 -8.92 -3.63
N GLU A 97 -31.26 -10.06 -3.40
CA GLU A 97 -32.66 -10.12 -2.91
C GLU A 97 -32.75 -10.16 -1.37
N ALA A 98 -31.65 -10.54 -0.70
CA ALA A 98 -31.55 -10.67 0.75
C ALA A 98 -30.12 -10.27 1.18
N PRO A 99 -29.81 -8.97 1.25
CA PRO A 99 -28.45 -8.48 1.52
C PRO A 99 -28.00 -8.72 2.97
N LEU A 100 -28.94 -9.07 3.86
CA LEU A 100 -28.67 -9.47 5.23
C LEU A 100 -29.28 -10.85 5.52
N PRO A 101 -28.64 -11.66 6.39
CA PRO A 101 -27.37 -11.40 7.09
C PRO A 101 -26.16 -11.31 6.15
N LEU A 102 -25.06 -10.75 6.66
CA LEU A 102 -23.78 -10.70 5.92
C LEU A 102 -23.27 -12.13 5.67
N ASP A 103 -22.42 -12.28 4.66
CA ASP A 103 -21.65 -13.51 4.48
C ASP A 103 -20.57 -13.60 5.56
N GLU A 104 -20.76 -14.52 6.52
CA GLU A 104 -19.84 -14.75 7.64
C GLU A 104 -18.46 -15.25 7.18
N ALA A 105 -18.38 -15.98 6.07
CA ALA A 105 -17.11 -16.52 5.58
C ALA A 105 -16.29 -15.45 4.83
N GLY A 106 -16.97 -14.51 4.16
CA GLY A 106 -16.34 -13.43 3.41
C GLY A 106 -16.07 -12.15 4.22
N THR A 107 -16.77 -11.95 5.34
CA THR A 107 -16.68 -10.72 6.14
C THR A 107 -15.59 -10.79 7.21
N ASP A 108 -14.61 -9.88 7.17
CA ASP A 108 -13.71 -9.54 8.28
C ASP A 108 -13.90 -8.06 8.62
N LEU A 109 -14.87 -7.76 9.50
CA LEU A 109 -15.15 -6.40 9.97
C LEU A 109 -14.90 -6.29 11.46
N ILE A 110 -13.76 -5.72 11.83
CA ILE A 110 -13.35 -5.51 13.22
C ILE A 110 -13.15 -4.03 13.56
N GLY A 111 -13.08 -3.76 14.86
CA GLY A 111 -12.94 -2.41 15.39
C GLY A 111 -11.59 -1.77 15.05
N ALA A 112 -11.59 -0.44 14.94
CA ALA A 112 -10.40 0.37 14.61
C ALA A 112 -9.16 0.06 15.46
N THR A 113 -9.34 -0.27 16.74
CA THR A 113 -8.21 -0.62 17.64
C THR A 113 -7.61 -1.96 17.28
N GLU A 114 -8.44 -2.97 16.98
CA GLU A 114 -7.97 -4.32 16.67
C GLU A 114 -7.20 -4.35 15.35
N ARG A 115 -7.58 -3.51 14.37
CA ARG A 115 -6.86 -3.37 13.09
C ARG A 115 -5.43 -2.84 13.22
N LEU A 116 -5.08 -2.24 14.36
CA LEU A 116 -3.81 -1.55 14.57
C LEU A 116 -2.90 -2.25 15.56
N VAL A 117 -3.26 -3.43 16.06
CA VAL A 117 -2.47 -4.15 17.08
C VAL A 117 -1.02 -4.33 16.62
N HIS A 118 -0.79 -4.83 15.40
CA HIS A 118 0.56 -5.02 14.87
C HIS A 118 1.31 -3.70 14.62
N VAL A 119 0.60 -2.63 14.24
CA VAL A 119 1.20 -1.30 14.06
C VAL A 119 1.68 -0.74 15.40
N GLU A 120 0.87 -0.84 16.45
CA GLU A 120 1.20 -0.34 17.79
C GLU A 120 2.29 -1.18 18.48
N GLU A 121 2.30 -2.49 18.25
CA GLU A 121 3.33 -3.38 18.78
C GLU A 121 4.68 -3.23 18.09
N LEU A 122 4.69 -3.13 16.75
CA LEU A 122 5.92 -3.22 15.95
C LEU A 122 6.48 -1.84 15.59
N LEU A 123 5.65 -0.80 15.69
CA LEU A 123 5.97 0.60 15.40
C LEU A 123 6.72 0.73 14.08
N PRO A 124 6.12 0.34 12.94
CA PRO A 124 6.75 0.56 11.64
C PRO A 124 6.92 2.06 11.38
N GLU A 125 7.74 2.42 10.40
CA GLU A 125 7.93 3.82 10.06
C GLU A 125 6.69 4.39 9.35
N ILE A 126 6.05 3.54 8.54
CA ILE A 126 4.81 3.85 7.81
C ILE A 126 3.79 2.74 8.07
N CYS A 127 2.50 3.08 8.06
CA CYS A 127 1.42 2.12 7.86
C CYS A 127 0.38 2.68 6.89
N THR A 128 -0.36 1.82 6.19
CA THR A 128 -1.42 2.30 5.31
C THR A 128 -2.67 2.72 6.08
N LEU A 129 -3.45 3.63 5.51
CA LEU A 129 -4.76 4.01 5.98
C LEU A 129 -5.70 4.15 4.78
N ASP A 130 -6.50 3.12 4.53
CA ASP A 130 -7.40 3.06 3.38
C ASP A 130 -8.55 4.05 3.56
N CYS A 131 -8.46 5.18 2.85
CA CYS A 131 -9.34 6.31 3.10
C CYS A 131 -10.63 6.15 2.32
N GLY A 132 -11.73 5.79 2.99
CA GLY A 132 -13.08 5.78 2.43
C GLY A 132 -13.64 4.39 2.18
N THR A 133 -14.95 4.35 1.92
CA THR A 133 -15.70 3.12 1.67
C THR A 133 -16.06 3.01 0.19
N MET A 134 -15.82 1.86 -0.42
CA MET A 134 -16.14 1.60 -1.82
C MET A 134 -16.37 0.10 -2.10
N ASN A 135 -17.04 -0.20 -3.21
CA ASN A 135 -17.02 -1.55 -3.77
C ASN A 135 -15.60 -1.89 -4.22
N PHE A 136 -15.13 -3.12 -4.00
CA PHE A 136 -13.75 -3.47 -4.28
C PHE A 136 -13.64 -4.80 -5.01
N ALA A 137 -13.36 -4.74 -6.32
CA ALA A 137 -12.86 -5.80 -7.21
C ALA A 137 -13.60 -7.15 -7.33
N GLU A 138 -14.42 -7.59 -6.38
CA GLU A 138 -15.03 -8.94 -6.35
C GLU A 138 -16.47 -8.93 -5.80
N ALA A 139 -17.43 -9.33 -6.63
CA ALA A 139 -18.82 -9.61 -6.26
C ALA A 139 -19.45 -8.54 -5.33
N ASP A 140 -19.87 -8.96 -4.14
CA ASP A 140 -20.58 -8.16 -3.15
C ASP A 140 -19.67 -7.65 -2.01
N TYR A 141 -18.35 -7.59 -2.26
CA TYR A 141 -17.35 -7.07 -1.32
C TYR A 141 -17.30 -5.54 -1.31
N VAL A 142 -17.49 -4.98 -0.12
CA VAL A 142 -17.37 -3.56 0.22
C VAL A 142 -16.20 -3.34 1.18
N MET A 143 -15.16 -2.66 0.70
CA MET A 143 -14.09 -2.14 1.56
C MET A 143 -14.68 -1.01 2.42
N THR A 144 -14.69 -1.19 3.74
CA THR A 144 -15.47 -0.39 4.67
C THR A 144 -14.59 0.37 5.66
N ASN A 145 -14.35 1.64 5.34
CA ASN A 145 -13.61 2.58 6.18
C ASN A 145 -14.43 3.86 6.39
N THR A 146 -15.39 3.78 7.32
CA THR A 146 -16.24 4.93 7.64
C THR A 146 -15.43 6.10 8.21
N PRO A 147 -15.92 7.36 8.10
CA PRO A 147 -15.24 8.51 8.71
C PRO A 147 -15.02 8.38 10.23
N GLY A 148 -15.88 7.64 10.95
CA GLY A 148 -15.70 7.37 12.38
C GLY A 148 -14.51 6.43 12.64
N THR A 149 -14.44 5.34 11.89
CA THR A 149 -13.33 4.37 11.93
C THR A 149 -12.01 5.06 11.61
N LEU A 150 -11.96 5.84 10.52
CA LEU A 150 -10.73 6.52 10.09
C LEU A 150 -10.22 7.54 11.10
N ARG A 151 -11.11 8.33 11.71
CA ARG A 151 -10.72 9.24 12.80
C ARG A 151 -10.14 8.50 14.00
N ALA A 152 -10.73 7.35 14.35
CA ALA A 152 -10.23 6.53 15.45
C ALA A 152 -8.86 5.94 15.13
N MET A 153 -8.67 5.39 13.92
CA MET A 153 -7.40 4.85 13.48
C MET A 153 -6.32 5.94 13.37
N ALA A 154 -6.63 7.07 12.74
CA ALA A 154 -5.69 8.19 12.58
C ALA A 154 -5.16 8.69 13.92
N ARG A 155 -6.02 8.87 14.94
CA ARG A 155 -5.58 9.24 16.30
C ARG A 155 -4.60 8.24 16.91
N ARG A 156 -4.84 6.94 16.71
CA ARG A 156 -3.98 5.88 17.27
C ARG A 156 -2.64 5.80 16.54
N ILE A 157 -2.66 5.88 15.20
CA ILE A 157 -1.46 5.94 14.36
C ILE A 157 -0.60 7.15 14.75
N GLN A 158 -1.23 8.34 14.89
CA GLN A 158 -0.57 9.57 15.32
C GLN A 158 0.05 9.40 16.72
N ALA A 159 -0.70 8.83 17.68
CA ALA A 159 -0.20 8.57 19.03
C ALA A 159 0.97 7.57 19.08
N ALA A 160 1.02 6.60 18.17
CA ALA A 160 2.13 5.67 18.02
C ALA A 160 3.39 6.32 17.37
N GLY A 161 3.24 7.51 16.80
CA GLY A 161 4.30 8.19 16.04
C GLY A 161 4.67 7.42 14.76
N VAL A 162 3.66 6.85 14.09
CA VAL A 162 3.77 6.17 12.80
C VAL A 162 3.20 7.09 11.73
N LYS A 163 3.81 7.12 10.53
CA LYS A 163 3.30 7.93 9.41
C LYS A 163 2.20 7.16 8.68
N PRO A 164 0.95 7.66 8.59
CA PRO A 164 -0.04 7.06 7.71
C PRO A 164 0.29 7.37 6.24
N GLU A 165 0.41 6.34 5.41
CA GLU A 165 0.23 6.44 3.96
C GLU A 165 -1.27 6.36 3.67
N ILE A 166 -1.89 7.49 3.31
CA ILE A 166 -3.34 7.56 3.10
C ILE A 166 -3.65 7.02 1.70
N GLU A 167 -4.30 5.86 1.61
CA GLU A 167 -4.67 5.29 0.32
C GLU A 167 -5.96 5.93 -0.21
N VAL A 168 -5.86 6.54 -1.40
CA VAL A 168 -6.91 7.31 -2.06
C VAL A 168 -7.28 6.60 -3.36
N PHE A 169 -8.48 6.04 -3.36
CA PHE A 169 -9.04 5.32 -4.50
C PHE A 169 -9.97 6.19 -5.36
N ASP A 170 -10.42 7.36 -4.88
CA ASP A 170 -11.28 8.29 -5.65
C ASP A 170 -11.21 9.73 -5.07
N LEU A 171 -11.77 10.73 -5.75
CA LEU A 171 -11.80 12.13 -5.33
C LEU A 171 -12.51 12.33 -3.97
N GLY A 172 -13.54 11.55 -3.68
CA GLY A 172 -14.21 11.57 -2.37
C GLY A 172 -13.27 11.16 -1.24
N HIS A 173 -12.36 10.22 -1.52
CA HIS A 173 -11.36 9.74 -0.57
C HIS A 173 -10.28 10.80 -0.32
N LEU A 174 -9.87 11.53 -1.37
CA LEU A 174 -8.98 12.69 -1.23
C LEU A 174 -9.63 13.81 -0.41
N TRP A 175 -10.92 14.05 -0.59
CA TRP A 175 -11.65 15.03 0.22
C TRP A 175 -11.70 14.61 1.69
N LEU A 176 -11.93 13.33 1.98
CA LEU A 176 -11.88 12.80 3.34
C LEU A 176 -10.46 12.91 3.94
N ALA A 177 -9.41 12.65 3.17
CA ALA A 177 -8.02 12.83 3.61
C ALA A 177 -7.74 14.29 4.02
N LYS A 178 -8.17 15.26 3.19
CA LYS A 178 -8.09 16.70 3.53
C LYS A 178 -8.84 17.02 4.81
N THR A 179 -9.99 16.38 5.03
CA THR A 179 -10.79 16.55 6.24
C THR A 179 -10.02 16.06 7.47
N LEU A 180 -9.41 14.87 7.42
CA LEU A 180 -8.61 14.32 8.53
C LEU A 180 -7.41 15.22 8.87
N VAL A 181 -6.76 15.79 7.86
CA VAL A 181 -5.64 16.74 8.05
C VAL A 181 -6.13 18.04 8.69
N ASN A 182 -7.23 18.61 8.20
CA ASN A 182 -7.83 19.81 8.78
C ASN A 182 -8.31 19.62 10.24
N GLU A 183 -8.66 18.39 10.61
CA GLU A 183 -9.00 18.01 11.99
C GLU A 183 -7.76 17.80 12.88
N GLY A 184 -6.53 17.93 12.34
CA GLY A 184 -5.28 17.76 13.06
C GLY A 184 -4.93 16.31 13.38
N LEU A 185 -5.52 15.35 12.64
CA LEU A 185 -5.34 13.91 12.88
C LEU A 185 -4.19 13.29 12.06
N ILE A 186 -3.61 14.05 11.13
CA ILE A 186 -2.52 13.62 10.26
C ILE A 186 -1.41 14.68 10.36
N ASP A 187 -0.23 14.26 10.82
CA ASP A 187 0.92 15.15 10.95
C ASP A 187 1.62 15.37 9.60
N ASP A 188 2.15 16.58 9.39
CA ASP A 188 3.02 16.88 8.26
C ASP A 188 4.39 16.16 8.35
N PRO A 189 5.01 15.80 7.22
CA PRO A 189 4.45 15.86 5.87
C PRO A 189 3.36 14.79 5.67
N VAL A 190 2.30 15.14 4.95
CA VAL A 190 1.24 14.20 4.55
C VAL A 190 1.74 13.30 3.42
N LEU A 191 1.46 12.00 3.53
CA LEU A 191 1.77 10.98 2.54
C LEU A 191 0.47 10.38 1.99
N VAL A 192 0.30 10.40 0.67
CA VAL A 192 -0.87 9.84 -0.03
C VAL A 192 -0.42 8.78 -1.03
N GLN A 193 -1.17 7.70 -1.19
CA GLN A 193 -1.05 6.76 -2.29
C GLN A 193 -2.27 6.92 -3.20
N LEU A 194 -2.08 7.21 -4.49
CA LEU A 194 -3.17 7.18 -5.47
C LEU A 194 -3.29 5.75 -6.04
N CYS A 195 -4.40 5.10 -5.71
CA CYS A 195 -4.65 3.68 -6.00
C CYS A 195 -5.47 3.53 -7.29
N MET A 196 -4.80 3.53 -8.44
CA MET A 196 -5.47 3.66 -9.75
C MET A 196 -5.86 2.30 -10.34
N GLY A 197 -7.03 2.23 -10.98
CA GLY A 197 -7.46 1.05 -11.75
C GLY A 197 -8.00 -0.10 -10.91
N ILE A 198 -8.17 0.08 -9.61
CA ILE A 198 -8.97 -0.83 -8.78
C ILE A 198 -10.45 -0.72 -9.24
N PRO A 199 -11.13 -1.84 -9.55
CA PRO A 199 -12.51 -1.78 -10.02
C PRO A 199 -13.42 -1.01 -9.05
N PHE A 200 -14.26 -0.15 -9.63
CA PHE A 200 -15.20 0.77 -8.95
C PHE A 200 -14.58 1.93 -8.17
N GLY A 201 -13.24 2.08 -8.20
CA GLY A 201 -12.56 3.32 -7.85
C GLY A 201 -12.22 4.16 -9.07
N ALA A 202 -11.25 5.06 -8.91
CA ALA A 202 -10.65 5.86 -9.98
C ALA A 202 -10.05 4.93 -11.05
N PRO A 203 -10.56 4.98 -12.30
CA PRO A 203 -10.00 4.17 -13.37
C PRO A 203 -8.55 4.58 -13.69
N ASN A 204 -7.78 3.67 -14.30
CA ASN A 204 -6.39 3.90 -14.69
C ASN A 204 -6.27 4.68 -16.02
N ASP A 205 -6.96 5.82 -16.10
CA ASP A 205 -6.94 6.75 -17.22
C ASP A 205 -6.36 8.13 -16.83
N LEU A 206 -5.95 8.90 -17.84
CA LEU A 206 -5.30 10.20 -17.65
C LEU A 206 -6.22 11.28 -17.07
N ASN A 207 -7.53 11.25 -17.38
CA ASN A 207 -8.46 12.26 -16.89
C ASN A 207 -8.67 12.10 -15.39
N SER A 208 -8.86 10.86 -14.95
CA SER A 208 -9.01 10.49 -13.53
C SER A 208 -7.73 10.83 -12.74
N LEU A 209 -6.56 10.46 -13.28
CA LEU A 209 -5.27 10.83 -12.68
C LEU A 209 -5.10 12.35 -12.56
N THR A 210 -5.36 13.09 -13.65
CA THR A 210 -5.23 14.55 -13.68
C THR A 210 -6.19 15.23 -12.70
N ALA A 211 -7.40 14.71 -12.53
CA ALA A 211 -8.36 15.23 -11.57
C ALA A 211 -7.84 15.07 -10.13
N LEU A 212 -7.30 13.90 -9.78
CA LEU A 212 -6.71 13.64 -8.46
C LEU A 212 -5.49 14.51 -8.18
N THR A 213 -4.55 14.60 -9.13
CA THR A 213 -3.32 15.37 -8.94
C THR A 213 -3.56 16.88 -8.92
N ASN A 214 -4.46 17.41 -9.74
CA ASN A 214 -4.85 18.83 -9.68
C ASN A 214 -5.57 19.20 -8.38
N ASN A 215 -6.18 18.23 -7.70
CA ASN A 215 -6.81 18.42 -6.40
C ASN A 215 -5.87 18.12 -5.22
N MET A 216 -4.65 17.65 -5.46
CA MET A 216 -3.68 17.39 -4.39
C MET A 216 -3.22 18.72 -3.75
N PRO A 217 -3.29 18.88 -2.42
CA PRO A 217 -2.76 20.08 -1.77
C PRO A 217 -1.27 20.27 -2.02
N GLU A 218 -0.85 21.53 -2.11
CA GLU A 218 0.57 21.87 -2.23
C GLU A 218 1.34 21.38 -0.99
N GLY A 219 2.54 20.83 -1.21
CA GLY A 219 3.41 20.31 -0.15
C GLY A 219 3.09 18.87 0.30
N TRP A 220 1.95 18.30 -0.09
CA TRP A 220 1.68 16.88 0.17
C TRP A 220 2.55 16.00 -0.71
N VAL A 221 3.10 14.93 -0.13
CA VAL A 221 3.84 13.92 -0.86
C VAL A 221 2.85 12.85 -1.30
N TYR A 222 2.86 12.50 -2.59
CA TYR A 222 2.06 11.39 -3.09
C TYR A 222 2.87 10.39 -3.90
N SER A 223 2.47 9.14 -3.81
CA SER A 223 2.88 8.03 -4.66
C SER A 223 1.66 7.57 -5.48
N MET A 224 1.88 6.75 -6.51
CA MET A 224 0.79 6.09 -7.21
C MET A 224 1.19 4.71 -7.73
N PHE A 225 0.19 3.85 -7.90
CA PHE A 225 0.29 2.60 -8.65
C PHE A 225 -0.93 2.41 -9.55
N SER A 226 -0.82 1.45 -10.46
CA SER A 226 -1.97 0.85 -11.13
C SER A 226 -1.78 -0.66 -11.23
N ILE A 227 -2.89 -1.40 -11.27
CA ILE A 227 -2.86 -2.87 -11.31
C ILE A 227 -2.49 -3.46 -12.67
N GLY A 228 -1.92 -4.66 -12.62
CA GLY A 228 -1.61 -5.53 -13.75
C GLY A 228 -0.71 -4.86 -14.79
N ARG A 229 -1.09 -4.99 -16.07
CA ARG A 229 -0.32 -4.45 -17.20
C ARG A 229 -0.06 -2.94 -17.16
N MET A 230 -0.80 -2.20 -16.32
CA MET A 230 -0.68 -0.75 -16.20
C MET A 230 0.32 -0.31 -15.13
N GLN A 231 0.90 -1.24 -14.35
CA GLN A 231 1.89 -0.92 -13.30
C GLN A 231 3.08 -0.11 -13.84
N LEU A 232 3.80 -0.61 -14.85
CA LEU A 232 4.97 0.10 -15.39
C LEU A 232 4.60 1.42 -16.10
N PRO A 233 3.54 1.49 -16.95
CA PRO A 233 3.05 2.77 -17.47
C PRO A 233 2.71 3.81 -16.38
N PHE A 234 2.14 3.39 -15.26
CA PHE A 234 1.84 4.30 -14.16
C PHE A 234 3.07 4.68 -13.34
N ALA A 235 4.09 3.83 -13.24
CA ALA A 235 5.38 4.22 -12.67
C ALA A 235 6.01 5.41 -13.43
N ALA A 236 5.93 5.42 -14.77
CA ALA A 236 6.38 6.55 -15.57
C ALA A 236 5.48 7.79 -15.39
N GLN A 237 4.15 7.60 -15.42
CA GLN A 237 3.21 8.70 -15.22
C GLN A 237 3.36 9.34 -13.84
N ALA A 238 3.71 8.57 -12.82
CA ALA A 238 3.90 9.07 -11.46
C ALA A 238 4.92 10.19 -11.38
N VAL A 239 6.13 9.93 -11.86
CA VAL A 239 7.19 10.92 -11.84
C VAL A 239 6.88 12.09 -12.76
N LEU A 240 6.25 11.87 -13.92
CA LEU A 240 5.82 12.96 -14.81
C LEU A 240 4.82 13.88 -14.12
N ALA A 241 3.84 13.29 -13.42
CA ALA A 241 2.82 13.99 -12.67
C ALA A 241 3.33 14.63 -11.37
N GLY A 242 4.58 14.38 -10.94
CA GLY A 242 5.17 14.97 -9.73
C GLY A 242 5.13 14.08 -8.48
N GLY A 243 4.69 12.83 -8.60
CA GLY A 243 4.62 11.85 -7.52
C GLY A 243 5.81 10.90 -7.43
N ASN A 244 5.62 9.87 -6.61
CA ASN A 244 6.51 8.73 -6.39
C ASN A 244 5.87 7.44 -6.89
N VAL A 245 6.62 6.34 -6.90
CA VAL A 245 6.24 5.12 -7.60
C VAL A 245 5.95 4.00 -6.62
N ARG A 246 4.87 3.23 -6.87
CA ARG A 246 4.68 1.90 -6.29
C ARG A 246 4.61 0.82 -7.38
N VAL A 247 5.33 -0.27 -7.14
CA VAL A 247 5.32 -1.51 -7.93
C VAL A 247 5.29 -2.73 -7.00
N GLY A 248 5.30 -3.95 -7.52
CA GLY A 248 5.38 -5.18 -6.73
C GLY A 248 4.32 -6.21 -7.11
N LEU A 249 4.48 -7.41 -6.58
CA LEU A 249 3.64 -8.57 -6.88
C LEU A 249 2.21 -8.46 -6.32
N GLU A 250 2.00 -7.59 -5.34
CA GLU A 250 0.66 -7.22 -4.89
C GLU A 250 -0.19 -6.64 -6.03
N ASP A 251 0.42 -5.78 -6.84
CA ASP A 251 -0.31 -5.03 -7.87
C ASP A 251 -0.21 -5.70 -9.25
N ASN A 252 0.84 -6.48 -9.52
CA ASN A 252 1.08 -7.12 -10.82
C ASN A 252 2.02 -8.34 -10.70
N ILE A 253 1.61 -9.50 -11.21
CA ILE A 253 2.43 -10.73 -11.20
C ILE A 253 3.27 -10.94 -12.46
N TRP A 254 3.20 -10.04 -13.45
CA TRP A 254 3.79 -10.24 -14.78
C TRP A 254 4.94 -9.29 -15.04
N LEU A 255 6.12 -9.81 -15.40
CA LEU A 255 7.22 -8.99 -15.89
C LEU A 255 6.88 -8.47 -17.29
N GLU A 256 6.47 -9.39 -18.15
CA GLU A 256 5.91 -9.14 -19.47
C GLU A 256 4.83 -10.17 -19.78
N ARG A 257 4.24 -10.13 -20.98
CA ARG A 257 3.12 -11.01 -21.34
C ARG A 257 3.51 -12.48 -21.17
N GLY A 258 2.90 -13.14 -20.17
CA GLY A 258 3.09 -14.56 -19.91
C GLY A 258 4.38 -14.91 -19.15
N VAL A 259 5.17 -13.93 -18.73
CA VAL A 259 6.40 -14.14 -17.95
C VAL A 259 6.16 -13.68 -16.52
N PRO A 260 6.09 -14.59 -15.53
CA PRO A 260 5.96 -14.21 -14.12
C PRO A 260 7.16 -13.39 -13.65
N ALA A 261 6.92 -12.45 -12.74
CA ALA A 261 7.98 -11.63 -12.13
C ALA A 261 8.30 -12.08 -10.70
N SER A 262 9.49 -11.74 -10.20
CA SER A 262 9.73 -11.50 -8.78
C SER A 262 9.48 -10.03 -8.40
N ASN A 263 9.52 -9.71 -7.10
CA ASN A 263 9.49 -8.31 -6.67
C ASN A 263 10.74 -7.54 -7.12
N GLY A 264 11.91 -8.19 -7.10
CA GLY A 264 13.16 -7.62 -7.61
C GLY A 264 13.07 -7.24 -9.09
N ASP A 265 12.53 -8.14 -9.94
CA ASP A 265 12.36 -7.90 -11.38
C ASP A 265 11.53 -6.63 -11.65
N LEU A 266 10.43 -6.44 -10.92
CA LEU A 266 9.53 -5.29 -11.10
C LEU A 266 10.17 -3.99 -10.64
N VAL A 267 10.88 -4.01 -9.51
CA VAL A 267 11.62 -2.85 -9.00
C VAL A 267 12.76 -2.49 -9.96
N GLU A 268 13.57 -3.46 -10.40
CA GLU A 268 14.68 -3.23 -11.32
C GLU A 268 14.18 -2.65 -12.65
N ARG A 269 13.07 -3.16 -13.17
CA ARG A 269 12.46 -2.65 -14.41
C ARG A 269 11.98 -1.21 -14.27
N ALA A 270 11.34 -0.87 -13.14
CA ALA A 270 10.93 0.50 -12.85
C ALA A 270 12.14 1.41 -12.66
N ALA A 271 13.13 0.99 -11.86
CA ALA A 271 14.34 1.76 -11.57
C ALA A 271 15.15 2.05 -12.84
N THR A 272 15.29 1.07 -13.73
CA THR A 272 15.97 1.21 -15.02
C THR A 272 15.26 2.24 -15.90
N MET A 273 13.93 2.15 -16.02
CA MET A 273 13.13 3.09 -16.80
C MET A 273 13.25 4.52 -16.26
N LEU A 274 13.13 4.70 -14.94
CA LEU A 274 13.21 6.01 -14.29
C LEU A 274 14.60 6.62 -14.41
N SER A 275 15.65 5.80 -14.26
CA SER A 275 17.04 6.24 -14.46
C SER A 275 17.28 6.67 -15.90
N ALA A 276 16.73 5.96 -16.89
CA ALA A 276 16.79 6.35 -18.31
C ALA A 276 16.05 7.67 -18.60
N MET A 277 15.11 8.07 -17.73
CA MET A 277 14.45 9.38 -17.76
C MET A 277 15.21 10.46 -16.96
N ASN A 278 16.40 10.15 -16.43
CA ASN A 278 17.21 10.99 -15.54
C ASN A 278 16.55 11.32 -14.19
N VAL A 279 15.66 10.45 -13.70
CA VAL A 279 15.14 10.54 -12.34
C VAL A 279 16.17 9.98 -11.37
N ASN A 280 16.51 10.74 -10.34
CA ASN A 280 17.32 10.30 -9.22
C ASN A 280 16.44 9.49 -8.24
N LEU A 281 16.84 8.24 -7.97
CA LEU A 281 16.10 7.36 -7.07
C LEU A 281 16.57 7.56 -5.63
N MET A 282 15.66 7.98 -4.76
CA MET A 282 15.95 8.20 -3.35
C MET A 282 16.22 6.88 -2.62
N THR A 283 17.26 6.88 -1.81
CA THR A 283 17.56 5.83 -0.83
C THR A 283 16.56 5.87 0.34
N PRO A 284 16.42 4.76 1.11
CA PRO A 284 15.66 4.76 2.36
C PRO A 284 16.00 5.93 3.30
N ALA A 285 17.29 6.28 3.44
CA ALA A 285 17.72 7.41 4.28
C ALA A 285 17.15 8.75 3.80
N GLN A 286 17.20 9.02 2.49
CA GLN A 286 16.64 10.25 1.90
C GLN A 286 15.12 10.30 2.01
N VAL A 287 14.45 9.16 1.87
CA VAL A 287 12.99 9.08 2.06
C VAL A 287 12.61 9.38 3.51
N ARG A 288 13.36 8.83 4.50
CA ARG A 288 13.14 9.16 5.92
C ARG A 288 13.31 10.64 6.20
N GLU A 289 14.31 11.29 5.61
CA GLU A 289 14.51 12.74 5.73
C GLU A 289 13.32 13.50 5.12
N LYS A 290 12.95 13.19 3.87
CA LYS A 290 11.83 13.82 3.16
C LYS A 290 10.52 13.71 3.92
N LEU A 291 10.24 12.52 4.49
CA LEU A 291 8.98 12.20 5.16
C LEU A 291 9.03 12.42 6.69
N LYS A 292 10.15 12.90 7.23
CA LYS A 292 10.41 13.07 8.67
C LYS A 292 10.14 11.79 9.48
N LEU A 293 10.52 10.64 8.93
CA LEU A 293 10.33 9.35 9.57
C LEU A 293 11.37 9.12 10.65
N LYS A 294 10.93 8.56 11.78
CA LYS A 294 11.83 8.07 12.81
C LYS A 294 12.30 6.67 12.44
N LYS A 295 13.59 6.48 12.21
CA LYS A 295 14.18 5.15 12.03
C LYS A 295 13.99 4.29 13.29
N ARG A 296 13.50 3.06 13.12
CA ARG A 296 13.07 2.19 14.24
C ARG A 296 14.02 1.02 14.49
N TRP A 297 15.01 0.83 13.63
CA TRP A 297 15.92 -0.30 13.61
C TRP A 297 17.23 0.05 12.92
#